data_AF-A0A1L9B2C6-F1
#
_entry.id   AF-A0A1L9B2C6-F1
#
_cell.length_a   1.000
_cell.length_b   1.000
_cell.length_c   1.000
_cell.angle_alpha   90.00
_cell.angle_beta   90.00
_cell.angle_gamma   90.00
#
_symmetry.space_group_name_H-M   'P 1'
#
loop_
_entity.id
_entity.type
_entity.pdbx_description
1 polymer ?
#
loop_
_entity_poly.entity_id
_entity_poly.type
_entity_poly.pdbx_seq_one_letter_code
_entity_poly.pdbx_strand_id
1 'polypeptide(L)'
;MPQTERLQASLPTIAMRELTRLSEELGVDKSAVVQEALSLFWKAASEVKQGAKLAFLPPTPQGTIREFSTPLLTHMEQAANMDPAEIVLPDADFDKVAARLEAPADPTPALRALARKRRRPQP
;
A
#
# COMPACT_ATOMS: atom_id res chain seq x y z
N MET A 1 2.60 -32.71 16.22
CA MET A 1 3.92 -32.26 15.74
C MET A 1 3.69 -31.00 14.92
N PRO A 2 4.33 -29.86 15.23
CA PRO A 2 4.24 -28.69 14.35
C PRO A 2 4.78 -29.07 12.98
N GLN A 3 4.05 -28.73 11.92
CA GLN A 3 4.50 -28.94 10.54
C GLN A 3 5.63 -27.94 10.27
N THR A 4 6.83 -28.44 10.00
CA THR A 4 7.99 -27.60 9.67
C THR A 4 8.17 -27.56 8.15
N GLU A 5 8.07 -26.37 7.57
CA GLU A 5 8.41 -26.11 6.17
C GLU A 5 9.82 -25.52 6.08
N ARG A 6 10.56 -25.87 5.01
CA ARG A 6 11.93 -25.39 4.81
C ARG A 6 11.95 -24.25 3.79
N LEU A 7 12.41 -23.08 4.21
CA LEU A 7 12.72 -21.98 3.31
C LEU A 7 14.17 -22.07 2.82
N GLN A 8 14.37 -22.05 1.50
CA GLN A 8 15.69 -21.90 0.88
C GLN A 8 15.65 -20.70 -0.05
N ALA A 9 16.56 -19.75 0.16
CA ALA A 9 16.63 -18.52 -0.63
C ALA A 9 18.08 -18.19 -0.98
N SER A 10 18.29 -17.66 -2.18
CA SER A 10 19.56 -17.05 -2.58
C SER A 10 19.49 -15.55 -2.30
N LEU A 11 20.39 -15.05 -1.47
CA LEU A 11 20.46 -13.64 -1.10
C LEU A 11 21.63 -12.96 -1.82
N PRO A 12 21.48 -11.71 -2.28
CA PRO A 12 22.60 -10.91 -2.73
C PRO A 12 23.66 -10.76 -1.63
N THR A 13 24.93 -10.66 -2.01
CA THR A 13 26.06 -10.58 -1.07
C THR A 13 25.91 -9.45 -0.05
N ILE A 14 25.33 -8.31 -0.44
CA ILE A 14 25.09 -7.17 0.44
C ILE A 14 24.10 -7.55 1.55
N ALA A 15 22.95 -8.12 1.19
CA ALA A 15 21.94 -8.58 2.15
C ALA A 15 22.48 -9.67 3.08
N MET A 16 23.33 -10.58 2.56
CA MET A 16 23.96 -11.61 3.39
C MET A 16 24.95 -11.02 4.41
N ARG A 17 25.66 -9.94 4.06
CA ARG A 17 26.53 -9.21 5.00
C ARG A 17 25.73 -8.52 6.10
N GLU A 18 24.64 -7.86 5.75
CA GLU A 18 23.74 -7.22 6.71
C GLU A 18 23.12 -8.24 7.67
N LEU A 19 22.64 -9.37 7.15
CA LEU A 19 22.11 -10.46 7.98
C LEU A 19 23.17 -11.05 8.91
N THR A 20 24.40 -11.20 8.43
CA THR A 20 25.52 -11.69 9.25
C THR A 20 25.85 -10.71 10.37
N ARG A 21 25.95 -9.42 10.04
CA ARG A 21 26.18 -8.37 11.04
C ARG A 21 25.08 -8.32 12.09
N LEU A 22 23.82 -8.39 11.68
CA LEU A 22 22.67 -8.34 12.60
C LEU A 22 22.62 -9.59 13.50
N SER A 23 22.94 -10.76 12.94
CA SER A 23 23.08 -12.02 13.69
C SER A 23 24.19 -11.93 14.75
N GLU A 24 25.34 -11.33 14.42
CA GLU A 24 26.45 -11.09 15.35
C GLU A 24 26.08 -10.08 16.43
N GLU A 25 25.44 -8.96 16.07
CA GLU A 25 25.03 -7.91 17.02
C GLU A 25 23.99 -8.41 18.04
N LEU A 26 23.08 -9.29 17.59
CA LEU A 26 22.01 -9.85 18.44
C LEU A 26 22.41 -11.17 19.12
N GLY A 27 23.53 -11.78 18.74
CA GLY A 27 23.99 -13.07 19.29
C GLY A 27 23.09 -14.26 18.97
N VAL A 28 22.28 -14.18 17.91
CA VAL A 28 21.33 -15.22 17.50
C VAL A 28 21.68 -15.76 16.11
N ASP A 29 21.18 -16.95 15.77
CA ASP A 29 21.40 -17.53 14.46
C ASP A 29 20.66 -16.76 13.35
N LYS A 30 21.18 -16.84 12.12
CA LYS A 30 20.61 -16.13 10.97
C LYS A 30 19.16 -16.53 10.68
N SER A 31 18.76 -17.77 10.98
CA SER A 31 17.39 -18.24 10.74
C SER A 31 16.44 -17.60 11.75
N ALA A 32 16.83 -17.50 13.03
CA ALA A 32 16.08 -16.78 14.05
C ALA A 32 15.91 -15.30 13.68
N VAL A 33 16.97 -14.64 13.19
CA VAL A 33 16.88 -13.25 12.70
C VAL A 33 15.85 -13.14 11.56
N VAL A 34 15.87 -14.05 10.60
CA VAL A 34 14.92 -14.04 9.47
C VAL A 34 13.49 -14.30 9.93
N GLN A 35 13.28 -15.22 10.87
CA GLN A 35 11.97 -15.52 11.44
C GLN A 35 11.40 -14.32 12.21
N GLU A 36 12.23 -13.67 13.02
CA GLU A 36 11.82 -12.46 13.75
C GLU A 36 11.53 -11.31 12.80
N ALA A 37 12.40 -11.08 11.80
CA ALA A 37 12.19 -10.04 10.80
C ALA A 37 10.88 -10.25 10.03
N LEU A 38 10.54 -11.49 9.65
CA LEU A 38 9.28 -11.81 9.00
C LEU A 38 8.08 -11.54 9.92
N SER A 39 8.20 -11.89 11.19
CA SER A 39 7.14 -11.67 12.19
C SER A 39 6.88 -10.18 12.44
N LEU A 40 7.96 -9.40 12.62
CA LEU A 40 7.90 -7.95 12.75
C LEU A 40 7.34 -7.28 11.50
N PHE A 41 7.80 -7.73 10.32
CA PHE A 41 7.29 -7.22 9.04
C PHE A 41 5.80 -7.52 8.88
N TRP A 42 5.35 -8.75 9.18
CA TRP A 42 3.93 -9.10 9.11
C TRP A 42 3.08 -8.26 10.05
N LYS A 43 3.54 -8.05 11.29
CA LYS A 43 2.85 -7.20 12.27
C LYS A 43 2.74 -5.76 11.74
N ALA A 44 3.86 -5.18 11.33
CA ALA A 44 3.93 -3.86 10.72
C ALA A 44 2.98 -3.72 9.52
N ALA A 45 3.02 -4.66 8.59
CA ALA A 45 2.18 -4.69 7.40
C ALA A 45 0.69 -4.78 7.74
N SER A 46 0.32 -5.58 8.74
CA SER A 46 -1.07 -5.74 9.18
C SER A 46 -1.63 -4.46 9.79
N GLU A 47 -0.84 -3.76 10.61
CA GLU A 47 -1.23 -2.48 11.22
C GLU A 47 -1.41 -1.40 10.15
N VAL A 48 -0.49 -1.30 9.19
CA VAL A 48 -0.61 -0.34 8.08
C VAL A 48 -1.85 -0.61 7.23
N LYS A 49 -2.18 -1.87 6.98
CA LYS A 49 -3.41 -2.26 6.27
C LYS A 49 -4.69 -1.83 6.99
N GLN A 50 -4.62 -1.64 8.31
CA GLN A 50 -5.73 -1.17 9.14
C GLN A 50 -5.71 0.36 9.30
N GLY A 51 -4.82 1.06 8.59
CA GLY A 51 -4.71 2.52 8.60
C GLY A 51 -3.74 3.09 9.65
N ALA A 52 -2.99 2.25 10.37
CA ALA A 52 -2.02 2.72 11.34
C ALA A 52 -0.69 3.15 10.69
N LYS A 53 0.03 4.09 11.33
CA LYS A 53 1.38 4.52 10.92
C LYS A 53 2.43 3.93 11.84
N LEU A 54 3.60 3.57 11.29
CA LEU A 54 4.71 3.03 12.06
C LEU A 54 5.68 4.15 12.48
N ALA A 55 5.94 4.19 13.78
CA ALA A 55 6.84 5.16 14.37
C ALA A 55 7.83 4.49 15.34
N PHE A 56 9.07 4.96 15.32
CA PHE A 56 10.06 4.62 16.33
C PHE A 56 10.06 5.67 17.43
N LEU A 57 9.82 5.21 18.64
CA LEU A 57 9.79 6.03 19.84
C LEU A 57 11.09 5.81 20.63
N PRO A 58 11.75 6.88 21.09
CA PRO A 58 12.84 6.74 22.05
C PRO A 58 12.32 6.18 23.37
N PRO A 59 13.16 5.47 24.16
CA PRO A 59 12.76 4.88 25.44
C PRO A 59 12.30 5.93 26.47
N THR A 60 12.73 7.18 26.32
CA THR A 60 12.23 8.34 27.06
C THR A 60 11.47 9.27 26.10
N PRO A 61 10.15 9.45 26.28
CA PRO A 61 9.32 10.23 25.36
C PRO A 61 9.53 11.73 25.56
N GLN A 62 10.65 12.24 25.04
CA GLN A 62 10.92 13.67 24.94
C GLN A 62 11.28 13.99 23.48
N GLY A 63 10.25 14.07 22.64
CA GLY A 63 10.22 15.10 21.60
C GLY A 63 10.63 14.75 20.18
N THR A 64 10.82 13.49 19.78
CA THR A 64 10.92 13.20 18.33
C THR A 64 10.40 11.81 17.99
N ILE A 65 9.23 11.78 17.37
CA ILE A 65 8.68 10.60 16.72
C ILE A 65 9.43 10.45 15.39
N ARG A 66 10.17 9.36 15.20
CA ARG A 66 10.78 9.05 13.90
C ARG A 66 9.83 8.17 13.12
N GLU A 67 9.25 8.70 12.06
CA GLU A 67 8.39 7.93 11.16
C GLU A 67 9.24 6.96 10.33
N PHE A 68 8.78 5.71 10.18
CA PHE A 68 9.43 4.72 9.32
C PHE A 68 8.55 4.38 8.14
N SER A 69 9.01 4.73 6.95
CA SER A 69 8.29 4.49 5.71
C SER A 69 9.21 3.81 4.71
N THR A 70 8.81 2.63 4.24
CA THR A 70 9.44 1.96 3.09
C THR A 70 8.49 2.06 1.89
N PRO A 71 8.98 1.95 0.64
CA PRO A 71 8.10 2.02 -0.53
C PRO A 71 6.92 1.04 -0.45
N LEU A 72 7.15 -0.17 0.04
CA LEU A 72 6.09 -1.17 0.23
C LEU A 72 5.08 -0.73 1.31
N LEU A 73 5.54 -0.20 2.44
CA LEU A 73 4.64 0.29 3.49
C LEU A 73 3.86 1.54 3.04
N THR A 74 4.48 2.45 2.30
CA THR A 74 3.79 3.61 1.70
C THR A 74 2.70 3.18 0.74
N HIS A 75 2.98 2.19 -0.13
CA HIS A 75 1.98 1.64 -1.02
C HIS A 75 0.82 1.00 -0.26
N MET A 76 1.11 0.29 0.84
CA MET A 76 0.06 -0.30 1.68
C MET A 76 -0.76 0.76 2.42
N GLU A 77 -0.14 1.82 2.92
CA GLU A 77 -0.82 2.96 3.56
C GLU A 77 -1.75 3.66 2.57
N GLN A 78 -1.26 3.93 1.36
CA GLN A 78 -2.07 4.50 0.28
C GLN A 78 -3.24 3.58 -0.06
N ALA A 79 -3.01 2.29 -0.25
CA ALA A 79 -4.07 1.33 -0.56
C ALA A 79 -5.11 1.21 0.57
N ALA A 80 -4.70 1.38 1.84
CA ALA A 80 -5.62 1.38 2.97
C ALA A 80 -6.49 2.65 3.03
N ASN A 81 -5.95 3.79 2.58
CA ASN A 81 -6.65 5.08 2.55
C ASN A 81 -7.39 5.35 1.24
N MET A 82 -7.11 4.59 0.19
CA MET A 82 -7.86 4.64 -1.06
C MET A 82 -9.08 3.74 -0.92
N ASP A 83 -10.23 4.32 -0.56
CA ASP A 83 -11.49 3.66 -0.87
C ASP A 83 -11.61 3.61 -2.42
N PRO A 84 -11.66 2.42 -3.04
CA PRO A 84 -11.85 2.33 -4.49
C PRO A 84 -13.18 2.95 -4.98
N ALA A 85 -14.10 3.29 -4.07
CA ALA A 85 -15.32 4.04 -4.36
C ALA A 85 -15.14 5.58 -4.26
N GLU A 86 -14.03 6.07 -3.73
CA GLU A 86 -13.79 7.50 -3.51
C GLU A 86 -12.96 8.11 -4.65
N ILE A 87 -13.51 9.16 -5.28
CA ILE A 87 -12.81 9.96 -6.29
C ILE A 87 -12.53 11.33 -5.69
N VAL A 88 -11.26 11.62 -5.39
CA VAL A 88 -10.82 12.93 -4.91
C VAL A 88 -10.55 13.85 -6.10
N LEU A 89 -11.35 14.91 -6.24
CA LEU A 89 -11.20 15.94 -7.29
C LEU A 89 -10.61 17.22 -6.69
N PRO A 90 -9.64 17.90 -7.36
CA PRO A 90 -9.24 19.26 -7.01
C PRO A 90 -10.42 20.24 -7.12
N ASP A 91 -10.44 21.31 -6.32
CA ASP A 91 -11.56 22.27 -6.26
C ASP A 91 -12.00 22.77 -7.65
N ALA A 92 -11.04 23.18 -8.49
CA ALA A 92 -11.34 23.66 -9.84
C ALA A 92 -11.95 22.59 -10.77
N ASP A 93 -11.72 21.30 -10.50
CA ASP A 93 -12.33 20.19 -11.24
C ASP A 93 -13.65 19.76 -10.61
N PHE A 94 -13.78 19.86 -9.28
CA PHE A 94 -15.04 19.67 -8.57
C PHE A 94 -16.09 20.68 -9.04
N ASP A 95 -15.72 21.96 -9.14
CA ASP A 95 -16.59 23.03 -9.65
C ASP A 95 -17.07 22.76 -11.08
N LYS A 96 -16.20 22.18 -11.93
CA LYS A 96 -16.59 21.77 -13.29
C LYS A 96 -17.61 20.65 -13.26
N VAL A 97 -17.42 19.65 -12.39
CA VAL A 97 -18.37 18.54 -12.26
C VAL A 97 -19.71 19.06 -11.73
N ALA A 98 -19.69 19.87 -10.67
CA ALA A 98 -20.89 20.51 -10.12
C ALA A 98 -21.63 21.32 -11.20
N ALA A 99 -20.93 22.19 -11.94
CA ALA A 99 -21.53 22.98 -13.01
C ALA A 99 -22.11 22.11 -14.15
N ARG A 100 -21.50 20.96 -14.45
CA ARG A 100 -22.00 20.02 -15.48
C ARG A 100 -23.16 19.15 -14.99
N LEU A 101 -23.28 18.93 -13.68
CA LEU A 101 -24.45 18.29 -13.08
C LEU A 101 -25.64 19.26 -13.06
N GLU A 102 -25.40 20.54 -12.77
CA GLU A 102 -26.43 21.59 -12.83
C GLU A 102 -26.88 21.90 -14.26
N ALA A 103 -25.92 21.97 -15.19
CA ALA A 103 -26.17 22.22 -16.61
C ALA A 103 -25.63 21.07 -17.48
N PRO A 104 -26.35 19.93 -17.54
CA PRO A 104 -25.93 18.79 -18.34
C PRO A 104 -25.94 19.16 -19.82
N ALA A 105 -24.84 18.86 -20.51
CA ALA A 105 -24.74 19.09 -21.94
C ALA A 105 -25.52 18.03 -22.72
N ASP A 106 -26.07 18.43 -23.86
CA ASP A 106 -26.72 17.49 -24.76
C ASP A 106 -25.74 16.43 -25.29
N PRO A 107 -26.21 15.19 -25.49
CA PRO A 107 -25.39 14.14 -26.07
C PRO A 107 -24.85 14.54 -27.46
N THR A 108 -23.53 14.49 -27.59
CA THR A 108 -22.86 14.85 -28.84
C THR A 108 -23.34 13.96 -30.01
N PRO A 109 -23.29 14.44 -31.26
CA PRO A 109 -23.68 13.63 -32.43
C PRO A 109 -22.96 12.27 -32.50
N ALA A 110 -21.68 12.22 -32.09
CA ALA A 110 -20.91 10.99 -32.01
C ALA A 110 -21.48 10.01 -30.95
N LEU A 111 -21.78 10.49 -29.74
CA LEU A 111 -22.40 9.67 -28.70
C LEU A 111 -23.81 9.19 -29.11
N ARG A 112 -24.60 10.05 -29.76
CA ARG A 112 -25.92 9.68 -30.29
C ARG A 112 -25.81 8.59 -31.36
N ALA A 113 -24.85 8.68 -32.26
CA ALA A 113 -24.60 7.66 -33.28
C ALA A 113 -24.16 6.32 -32.64
N LEU A 114 -23.28 6.35 -31.63
CA LEU A 114 -22.81 5.16 -30.92
C LEU A 114 -23.95 4.48 -30.13
N ALA A 115 -24.75 5.26 -29.41
CA ALA A 115 -25.90 4.76 -28.68
C ALA A 115 -26.95 4.15 -29.62
N ARG A 116 -27.20 4.76 -30.79
CA ARG A 116 -28.11 4.23 -31.82
C ARG A 116 -27.62 2.90 -32.41
N LYS A 117 -26.30 2.72 -32.60
CA LYS A 117 -25.74 1.42 -33.02
C LYS A 117 -25.99 0.33 -31.98
N ARG A 118 -25.92 0.65 -30.68
CA ARG A 118 -26.28 -0.27 -29.59
C ARG A 118 -27.78 -0.49 -29.42
N ARG A 119 -28.61 0.49 -29.82
CA ARG A 119 -30.08 0.45 -29.69
C ARG A 119 -30.82 -0.22 -30.85
N ARG A 120 -30.19 -0.43 -32.01
CA ARG A 120 -30.79 -1.33 -33.02
C ARG A 120 -30.94 -2.69 -32.32
N PRO A 121 -32.17 -3.22 -32.13
CA PRO A 121 -32.29 -4.55 -31.63
C PRO A 121 -31.60 -5.42 -32.69
N GLN A 122 -30.56 -6.12 -32.27
CA GLN A 122 -30.13 -7.27 -33.03
C GLN A 122 -31.35 -8.20 -33.08
N PRO A 123 -31.83 -8.60 -34.27
CA PRO A 123 -32.84 -9.65 -34.39
C PRO A 123 -32.32 -10.97 -33.83
#